data_AF-A0A355GH69-F1
#
_entry.id   AF-A0A355GH69-F1
#
_cell.length_a   1.000
_cell.length_b   1.000
_cell.length_c   1.000
_cell.angle_alpha   90.00
_cell.angle_beta   90.00
_cell.angle_gamma   90.00
#
_symmetry.space_group_name_H-M   'P 1'
#
loop_
_entity.id
_entity.type
_entity.pdbx_description
1 polymer ?
#
loop_
_entity_poly.entity_id
_entity_poly.type
_entity_poly.pdbx_seq_one_letter_code
_entity_poly.pdbx_strand_id
1 'polypeptide(L)'
;MDISQIFQFKQDREFSKLLLHDKQIDLTTAALELARDDQPDLQFEQVQIWIRQRACELSGKVALANDDETLIKCFVDCLAKQHGLAGNTICYHQPEGSYLNHVIETRQGLPIALSLIYMAVGNELGIDIQGVAAPMQFLVRYESQSGPLFIDPYSSGRIYNEKECIIHLAELGDFSRDV
;
A
#
# COMPACT_ATOMS: atom_id res chain seq x y z
N MET A 1 28.13 20.49 8.98
CA MET A 1 27.98 19.07 9.31
C MET A 1 27.37 18.42 8.09
N ASP A 2 28.08 17.50 7.45
CA ASP A 2 27.63 16.86 6.22
C ASP A 2 26.52 15.86 6.54
N ILE A 3 25.29 16.17 6.14
CA ILE A 3 24.09 15.38 6.44
C ILE A 3 24.22 13.96 5.85
N SER A 4 25.02 13.77 4.80
CA SER A 4 25.28 12.47 4.20
C SER A 4 25.99 11.47 5.14
N GLN A 5 26.68 11.96 6.19
CA GLN A 5 27.35 11.11 7.17
C GLN A 5 26.42 10.68 8.32
N ILE A 6 25.30 11.36 8.54
CA ILE A 6 24.34 11.06 9.64
C ILE A 6 23.41 9.89 9.28
N PHE A 7 23.16 9.66 7.99
CA PHE A 7 22.22 8.64 7.49
C PHE A 7 22.91 7.42 6.90
N GLN A 8 24.02 6.96 7.49
CA GLN A 8 24.63 5.70 7.09
C GLN A 8 23.92 4.51 7.74
N PHE A 9 22.72 4.17 7.25
CA PHE A 9 22.04 2.92 7.62
C PHE A 9 22.67 1.76 6.85
N LYS A 10 23.87 1.33 7.29
CA LYS A 10 24.67 0.31 6.59
C LYS A 10 23.95 -1.03 6.42
N GLN A 11 22.95 -1.30 7.27
CA GLN A 11 22.14 -2.52 7.22
C GLN A 11 20.78 -2.28 6.53
N ASP A 12 20.39 -1.02 6.28
CA ASP A 12 19.09 -0.62 5.74
C ASP A 12 19.27 0.18 4.45
N ARG A 13 19.54 -0.57 3.38
CA ARG A 13 19.92 0.01 2.09
C ARG A 13 18.72 0.70 1.43
N GLU A 14 17.55 0.08 1.51
CA GLU A 14 16.34 0.62 0.87
C GLU A 14 15.79 1.80 1.66
N PHE A 15 15.89 1.78 2.99
CA PHE A 15 15.60 2.94 3.83
C PHE A 15 16.55 4.12 3.54
N SER A 16 17.84 3.85 3.33
CA SER A 16 18.78 4.90 2.90
C SER A 16 18.39 5.53 1.55
N LYS A 17 17.97 4.70 0.58
CA LYS A 17 17.44 5.18 -0.70
C LYS A 17 16.19 6.05 -0.52
N LEU A 18 15.33 5.74 0.45
CA LEU A 18 14.10 6.50 0.73
C LEU A 18 14.44 7.93 1.11
N LEU A 19 15.39 8.11 2.03
CA LEU A 19 15.83 9.42 2.51
C LEU A 19 16.48 10.24 1.40
N LEU A 20 17.15 9.57 0.47
CA LEU A 20 17.78 10.18 -0.71
C LEU A 20 16.82 10.39 -1.88
N HIS A 21 15.53 10.06 -1.72
CA HIS A 21 14.51 10.15 -2.76
C HIS A 21 14.89 9.40 -4.05
N ASP A 22 15.62 8.28 -3.92
CA ASP A 22 15.99 7.44 -5.04
C ASP A 22 14.74 6.74 -5.60
N LYS A 23 14.54 6.85 -6.91
CA LYS A 23 13.39 6.25 -7.61
C LYS A 23 13.49 4.74 -7.75
N GLN A 24 14.66 4.14 -7.52
CA GLN A 24 14.89 2.69 -7.56
C GLN A 24 14.75 2.05 -6.16
N ILE A 25 14.07 2.72 -5.24
CA ILE A 25 13.74 2.16 -3.94
C ILE A 25 12.73 1.01 -4.06
N ASP A 26 12.98 -0.07 -3.34
CA ASP A 26 11.96 -1.04 -2.97
C ASP A 26 11.30 -0.64 -1.65
N LEU A 27 10.11 -0.04 -1.74
CA LEU A 27 9.34 0.40 -0.58
C LEU A 27 8.93 -0.75 0.35
N THR A 28 8.75 -1.96 -0.18
CA THR A 28 8.43 -3.15 0.63
C THR A 28 9.61 -3.47 1.52
N THR A 29 10.79 -3.55 0.94
CA THR A 29 12.02 -3.84 1.68
C THR A 29 12.36 -2.71 2.64
N ALA A 30 12.21 -1.43 2.26
CA ALA A 30 12.41 -0.30 3.18
C ALA A 30 11.49 -0.34 4.40
N ALA A 31 10.22 -0.74 4.22
CA ALA A 31 9.28 -0.90 5.33
C ALA A 31 9.63 -2.10 6.24
N LEU A 32 10.18 -3.18 5.67
CA LEU A 32 10.66 -4.33 6.45
C LEU A 32 11.95 -4.02 7.21
N GLU A 33 12.85 -3.23 6.62
CA GLU A 33 14.03 -2.68 7.29
C GLU A 33 13.63 -1.86 8.52
N LEU A 34 12.61 -0.99 8.40
CA LEU A 34 12.07 -0.23 9.52
C LEU A 34 11.48 -1.14 10.62
N ALA A 35 10.71 -2.16 10.26
CA ALA A 35 10.13 -3.09 11.24
C ALA A 35 11.20 -3.91 11.99
N ARG A 36 12.33 -4.19 11.35
CA ARG A 36 13.44 -4.95 11.94
C ARG A 36 14.12 -4.23 13.10
N ASP A 37 14.03 -2.90 13.17
CA ASP A 37 14.55 -2.14 14.32
C ASP A 37 13.88 -2.55 15.64
N ASP A 38 12.59 -2.90 15.59
CA ASP A 38 11.83 -3.44 16.73
C ASP A 38 11.84 -4.99 16.77
N GLN A 39 12.01 -5.63 15.60
CA GLN A 39 11.96 -7.08 15.42
C GLN A 39 13.24 -7.61 14.76
N PRO A 40 14.36 -7.74 15.50
CA PRO A 40 15.67 -8.06 14.91
C PRO A 40 15.72 -9.39 14.14
N ASP A 41 14.89 -10.36 14.53
CA ASP A 41 14.83 -11.70 13.92
C ASP A 41 13.86 -11.79 12.73
N LEU A 42 13.28 -10.65 12.30
CA LEU A 42 12.29 -10.59 11.22
C LEU A 42 12.81 -11.20 9.92
N GLN A 43 12.07 -12.18 9.40
CA GLN A 43 12.37 -12.87 8.14
C GLN A 43 11.64 -12.21 6.96
N PHE A 44 12.36 -11.39 6.19
CA PHE A 44 11.76 -10.60 5.10
C PHE A 44 11.16 -11.49 4.01
N GLU A 45 11.75 -12.66 3.79
CA GLU A 45 11.34 -13.62 2.78
C GLU A 45 9.88 -14.07 2.97
N GLN A 46 9.39 -14.20 4.21
CA GLN A 46 8.01 -14.62 4.47
C GLN A 46 7.00 -13.62 3.91
N VAL A 47 7.27 -12.32 4.09
CA VAL A 47 6.44 -11.24 3.55
C VAL A 47 6.50 -11.22 2.02
N GLN A 48 7.69 -11.33 1.45
CA GLN A 48 7.86 -11.35 -0.01
C GLN A 48 7.18 -12.56 -0.66
N ILE A 49 7.27 -13.75 -0.05
CA ILE A 49 6.57 -14.96 -0.50
C ILE A 49 5.06 -14.73 -0.47
N TRP A 50 4.54 -14.15 0.62
CA TRP A 50 3.10 -13.86 0.73
C TRP A 50 2.64 -12.93 -0.41
N ILE A 51 3.38 -11.86 -0.69
CA ILE A 51 3.09 -10.91 -1.78
C ILE A 51 3.08 -11.61 -3.14
N ARG A 52 4.14 -12.38 -3.46
CA ARG A 52 4.24 -13.13 -4.72
C ARG A 52 3.13 -14.16 -4.88
N GLN A 53 2.70 -14.80 -3.80
CA GLN A 53 1.57 -15.73 -3.83
C GLN A 53 0.26 -15.03 -4.20
N ARG A 54 0.00 -13.82 -3.67
CA ARG A 54 -1.18 -13.03 -4.05
C ARG A 54 -1.14 -12.61 -5.52
N ALA A 55 0.02 -12.19 -6.01
CA ALA A 55 0.22 -11.92 -7.42
C ALA A 55 -0.05 -13.16 -8.29
N CYS A 56 0.46 -14.34 -7.90
CA CYS A 56 0.17 -15.59 -8.59
C CYS A 56 -1.34 -15.91 -8.63
N GLU A 57 -2.05 -15.77 -7.51
CA GLU A 57 -3.51 -15.98 -7.43
C GLU A 57 -4.30 -15.03 -8.35
N LEU A 58 -3.80 -13.80 -8.54
CA LEU A 58 -4.42 -12.78 -9.37
C LEU A 58 -4.06 -12.91 -10.85
N SER A 59 -2.89 -13.46 -11.18
CA SER A 59 -2.33 -13.48 -12.55
C SER A 59 -3.32 -13.93 -13.63
N GLY A 60 -4.04 -15.03 -13.39
CA GLY A 60 -5.04 -15.54 -14.32
C GLY A 60 -6.28 -14.65 -14.45
N LYS A 61 -6.73 -14.04 -13.34
CA LYS A 61 -7.87 -13.10 -13.36
C LYS A 61 -7.52 -11.81 -14.07
N VAL A 62 -6.31 -11.29 -13.84
CA VAL A 62 -5.77 -10.10 -14.50
C VAL A 62 -5.65 -10.34 -16.00
N ALA A 63 -5.09 -11.48 -16.41
CA ALA A 63 -4.95 -11.82 -17.84
C ALA A 63 -6.29 -11.99 -18.57
N LEU A 64 -7.37 -12.30 -17.86
CA LEU A 64 -8.72 -12.50 -18.40
C LEU A 64 -9.63 -11.27 -18.24
N ALA A 65 -9.18 -10.21 -17.58
CA ALA A 65 -9.97 -9.00 -17.40
C ALA A 65 -10.18 -8.30 -18.76
N ASN A 66 -11.43 -7.96 -19.07
CA ASN A 66 -11.78 -7.32 -20.35
C ASN A 66 -11.63 -5.78 -20.30
N ASP A 67 -11.54 -5.24 -19.09
CA ASP A 67 -11.45 -3.80 -18.82
C ASP A 67 -10.78 -3.56 -17.46
N ASP A 68 -10.34 -2.31 -17.27
CA ASP A 68 -9.60 -1.86 -16.11
C ASP A 68 -10.43 -1.91 -14.81
N GLU A 69 -11.74 -1.67 -14.88
CA GLU A 69 -12.62 -1.73 -13.71
C GLU A 69 -12.72 -3.17 -13.18
N THR A 70 -12.86 -4.14 -14.08
CA THR A 70 -12.88 -5.57 -13.77
C THR A 70 -11.54 -6.02 -13.19
N LEU A 71 -10.43 -5.55 -13.76
CA LEU A 71 -9.08 -5.80 -13.26
C LEU A 71 -8.92 -5.32 -11.82
N ILE A 72 -9.24 -4.05 -11.55
CA ILE A 72 -9.10 -3.45 -10.21
C ILE A 72 -10.08 -4.08 -9.22
N LYS A 73 -11.30 -4.40 -9.64
CA LYS A 73 -12.25 -5.14 -8.80
C LYS A 73 -11.72 -6.51 -8.41
N CYS A 74 -11.15 -7.26 -9.35
CA CYS A 74 -10.53 -8.57 -9.05
C CYS A 74 -9.35 -8.43 -8.08
N PHE A 75 -8.51 -7.40 -8.29
CA PHE A 75 -7.39 -7.08 -7.43
C PHE A 75 -7.83 -6.80 -5.98
N VAL A 76 -8.78 -5.88 -5.82
CA VAL A 76 -9.39 -5.52 -4.53
C VAL A 76 -10.08 -6.70 -3.87
N ASP A 77 -10.88 -7.46 -4.61
CA ASP A 77 -11.61 -8.61 -4.07
C ASP A 77 -10.65 -9.69 -3.53
N CYS A 78 -9.49 -9.87 -4.16
CA CYS A 78 -8.46 -10.75 -3.62
C CYS A 78 -7.92 -10.22 -2.29
N LEU A 79 -7.43 -8.98 -2.25
CA LEU A 79 -6.75 -8.47 -1.06
C LEU A 79 -7.70 -8.19 0.11
N ALA A 80 -8.80 -7.48 -0.14
CA ALA A 80 -9.74 -7.07 0.90
C ALA A 80 -10.73 -8.17 1.29
N LYS A 81 -11.33 -8.87 0.31
CA LYS A 81 -12.39 -9.86 0.62
C LYS A 81 -11.84 -11.25 0.90
N GLN A 82 -11.00 -11.77 0.01
CA GLN A 82 -10.46 -13.13 0.16
C GLN A 82 -9.39 -13.19 1.27
N HIS A 83 -8.48 -12.21 1.31
CA HIS A 83 -7.40 -12.16 2.31
C HIS A 83 -7.70 -11.27 3.51
N GLY A 84 -8.83 -10.56 3.51
CA GLY A 84 -9.35 -9.87 4.68
C GLY A 84 -8.60 -8.60 5.09
N LEU A 85 -7.74 -8.05 4.22
CA LEU A 85 -6.98 -6.84 4.55
C LEU A 85 -7.93 -5.65 4.73
N ALA A 86 -7.89 -5.06 5.92
CA ALA A 86 -8.71 -3.89 6.24
C ALA A 86 -8.07 -3.04 7.34
N GLY A 87 -8.56 -1.81 7.47
CA GLY A 87 -8.20 -0.91 8.55
C GLY A 87 -8.75 -1.36 9.91
N ASN A 88 -8.02 -1.07 10.98
CA ASN A 88 -8.52 -1.16 12.35
C ASN A 88 -8.08 0.07 13.14
N THR A 89 -9.01 0.72 13.84
CA THR A 89 -8.71 1.91 14.64
C THR A 89 -7.75 1.62 15.80
N ILE A 90 -7.74 0.38 16.30
CA ILE A 90 -6.80 -0.07 17.34
C ILE A 90 -5.34 0.05 16.87
N CYS A 91 -5.09 -0.11 15.56
CA CYS A 91 -3.74 0.01 14.97
C CYS A 91 -3.14 1.42 15.11
N TYR A 92 -3.94 2.47 15.36
CA TYR A 92 -3.40 3.81 15.63
C TYR A 92 -2.75 3.93 17.02
N HIS A 93 -2.98 2.95 17.88
CA HIS A 93 -2.43 2.91 19.23
C HIS A 93 -1.30 1.89 19.36
N GLN A 94 -0.91 1.22 18.27
CA GLN A 94 0.02 0.10 18.24
C GLN A 94 0.98 0.25 17.06
N PRO A 95 2.31 0.34 17.29
CA PRO A 95 3.28 0.48 16.20
C PRO A 95 3.21 -0.69 15.20
N GLU A 96 2.82 -1.88 15.66
CA GLU A 96 2.68 -3.09 14.86
C GLU A 96 1.66 -2.93 13.72
N GLY A 97 0.71 -2.01 13.85
CA GLY A 97 -0.20 -1.62 12.78
C GLY A 97 0.49 -1.01 11.54
N SER A 98 1.77 -0.65 11.65
CA SER A 98 2.62 -0.15 10.56
C SER A 98 3.56 -1.21 9.97
N TYR A 99 3.75 -2.34 10.65
CA TYR A 99 4.73 -3.36 10.24
C TYR A 99 4.10 -4.35 9.27
N LEU A 100 4.63 -4.44 8.04
CA LEU A 100 3.99 -5.21 6.96
C LEU A 100 3.79 -6.69 7.31
N ASN A 101 4.74 -7.30 8.02
CA ASN A 101 4.63 -8.68 8.49
C ASN A 101 3.44 -8.86 9.45
N HIS A 102 3.26 -7.93 10.38
CA HIS A 102 2.14 -7.97 11.34
C HIS A 102 0.81 -7.68 10.66
N VAL A 103 0.77 -6.72 9.73
CA VAL A 103 -0.43 -6.40 8.94
C VAL A 103 -0.85 -7.58 8.08
N ILE A 104 0.10 -8.31 7.48
CA ILE A 104 -0.19 -9.54 6.71
C ILE A 104 -0.74 -10.65 7.61
N GLU A 105 -0.15 -10.84 8.81
CA GLU A 105 -0.56 -11.88 9.75
C GLU A 105 -1.96 -11.62 10.33
N THR A 106 -2.18 -10.41 10.83
CA THR A 106 -3.44 -10.01 11.49
C THR A 106 -4.52 -9.57 10.51
N ARG A 107 -4.12 -9.24 9.28
CA ARG A 107 -4.95 -8.67 8.22
C ARG A 107 -5.48 -7.27 8.55
N GLN A 108 -4.88 -6.63 9.55
CA GLN A 108 -5.29 -5.34 10.06
C GLN A 108 -4.11 -4.39 10.10
N GLY A 109 -4.28 -3.16 9.63
CA GLY A 109 -3.18 -2.20 9.59
C GLY A 109 -3.61 -0.76 9.43
N LEU A 110 -2.62 0.12 9.45
CA LEU A 110 -2.78 1.53 9.14
C LEU A 110 -2.89 1.77 7.63
N PRO A 111 -3.48 2.90 7.18
CA PRO A 111 -3.71 3.18 5.77
C PRO A 111 -2.45 3.05 4.90
N ILE A 112 -1.32 3.59 5.36
CA ILE A 112 -0.05 3.56 4.61
C ILE A 112 0.48 2.14 4.50
N ALA A 113 0.47 1.36 5.58
CA ALA A 113 0.98 -0.02 5.58
C ALA A 113 0.14 -0.93 4.67
N LEU A 114 -1.19 -0.81 4.72
CA LEU A 114 -2.08 -1.52 3.81
C LEU A 114 -1.84 -1.10 2.35
N SER A 115 -1.63 0.18 2.10
CA SER A 115 -1.33 0.71 0.76
C SER A 115 -0.02 0.16 0.21
N LEU A 116 1.03 0.04 1.03
CA LEU A 116 2.29 -0.59 0.62
C LEU A 116 2.09 -2.04 0.19
N ILE A 117 1.22 -2.81 0.86
CA ILE A 117 0.91 -4.19 0.44
C ILE A 117 0.22 -4.20 -0.93
N TYR A 118 -0.75 -3.29 -1.15
CA TYR A 118 -1.42 -3.16 -2.44
C TYR A 118 -0.42 -2.79 -3.55
N MET A 119 0.45 -1.82 -3.30
CA MET A 119 1.49 -1.42 -4.25
C MET A 119 2.46 -2.58 -4.55
N ALA A 120 2.89 -3.33 -3.54
CA ALA A 120 3.81 -4.44 -3.71
C ALA A 120 3.20 -5.59 -4.55
N VAL A 121 1.94 -5.95 -4.29
CA VAL A 121 1.23 -6.97 -5.09
C VAL A 121 0.98 -6.47 -6.52
N GLY A 122 0.64 -5.20 -6.70
CA GLY A 122 0.51 -4.58 -8.02
C GLY A 122 1.80 -4.65 -8.81
N ASN A 123 2.93 -4.31 -8.19
CA ASN A 123 4.25 -4.34 -8.82
C ASN A 123 4.65 -5.75 -9.29
N GLU A 124 4.39 -6.80 -8.49
CA GLU A 124 4.63 -8.20 -8.89
C GLU A 124 3.75 -8.64 -10.07
N LEU A 125 2.60 -8.00 -10.28
CA LEU A 125 1.70 -8.22 -11.42
C LEU A 125 2.02 -7.34 -12.64
N GLY A 126 2.97 -6.41 -12.53
CA GLY A 126 3.21 -5.38 -13.54
C GLY A 126 2.08 -4.34 -13.65
N ILE A 127 1.27 -4.19 -12.60
CA ILE A 127 0.21 -3.19 -12.49
C ILE A 127 0.77 -2.03 -11.67
N ASP A 128 0.86 -0.85 -12.28
CA ASP A 128 1.34 0.36 -11.59
C ASP A 128 0.25 0.90 -10.65
N ILE A 129 0.40 0.62 -9.36
CA ILE A 129 -0.44 1.13 -8.28
C ILE A 129 0.40 2.14 -7.49
N GLN A 130 -0.09 3.37 -7.40
CA GLN A 130 0.66 4.48 -6.80
C GLN A 130 0.01 4.95 -5.50
N GLY A 131 0.80 5.18 -4.46
CA GLY A 131 0.29 5.76 -3.21
C GLY A 131 -0.11 7.23 -3.39
N VAL A 132 -1.22 7.62 -2.76
CA VAL A 132 -1.75 8.99 -2.76
C VAL A 132 -1.98 9.44 -1.33
N ALA A 133 -1.17 10.41 -0.90
CA ALA A 133 -1.41 11.11 0.35
C ALA A 133 -2.50 12.16 0.16
N ALA A 134 -3.55 12.09 0.97
CA ALA A 134 -4.64 13.05 1.00
C ALA A 134 -4.84 13.56 2.44
N PRO A 135 -5.53 14.69 2.65
CA PRO A 135 -5.88 15.12 4.00
C PRO A 135 -6.63 14.00 4.73
N MET A 136 -6.14 13.63 5.92
CA MET A 136 -6.72 12.58 6.79
C MET A 136 -6.75 11.15 6.22
N GLN A 137 -6.27 10.93 4.99
CA GLN A 137 -6.33 9.63 4.32
C GLN A 137 -5.04 9.30 3.55
N PHE A 138 -4.78 8.01 3.37
CA PHE A 138 -3.79 7.53 2.41
C PHE A 138 -4.45 6.47 1.56
N LEU A 139 -4.48 6.71 0.26
CA LEU A 139 -5.15 5.89 -0.75
C LEU A 139 -4.09 5.30 -1.68
N VAL A 140 -4.52 4.42 -2.58
CA VAL A 140 -3.76 4.08 -3.77
C VAL A 140 -4.53 4.43 -5.03
N ARG A 141 -3.83 4.66 -6.13
CA ARG A 141 -4.37 5.06 -7.42
C ARG A 141 -3.88 4.13 -8.52
N TYR A 142 -4.78 3.80 -9.43
CA TYR A 142 -4.51 3.14 -10.70
C TYR A 142 -4.96 4.05 -11.85
N GLU A 143 -4.11 4.21 -12.86
CA GLU A 143 -4.45 4.97 -14.06
C GLU A 143 -5.17 4.07 -15.07
N SER A 144 -6.49 4.21 -15.18
CA SER A 144 -7.30 3.49 -16.16
C SER A 144 -7.49 4.29 -17.45
N GLN A 145 -7.95 3.63 -18.51
CA GLN A 145 -8.31 4.27 -19.79
C GLN A 145 -9.44 5.29 -19.65
N SER A 146 -10.33 5.11 -18.67
CA SER A 146 -11.48 5.99 -18.41
C SER A 146 -11.18 7.12 -17.42
N GLY A 147 -9.94 7.19 -16.91
CA GLY A 147 -9.51 8.11 -15.85
C GLY A 147 -8.98 7.39 -14.60
N PRO A 148 -8.46 8.12 -13.61
CA PRO A 148 -7.87 7.49 -12.43
C PRO A 148 -8.93 6.83 -11.54
N LEU A 149 -8.61 5.61 -11.09
CA LEU A 149 -9.35 4.89 -10.07
C LEU A 149 -8.58 4.97 -8.75
N PHE A 150 -9.26 5.38 -7.69
CA PHE A 150 -8.72 5.43 -6.34
C PHE A 150 -9.26 4.26 -5.54
N ILE A 151 -8.41 3.67 -4.72
CA ILE A 151 -8.73 2.54 -3.87
C ILE A 151 -8.34 2.95 -2.46
N ASP A 152 -9.22 2.66 -1.49
CA ASP A 152 -8.97 2.84 -0.07
C ASP A 152 -8.72 1.46 0.59
N PRO A 153 -7.45 1.04 0.76
CA PRO A 153 -7.12 -0.21 1.43
C PRO A 153 -7.60 -0.27 2.87
N TYR A 154 -7.69 0.88 3.57
CA TYR A 154 -8.17 0.94 4.95
C TYR A 154 -9.67 0.65 5.02
N SER A 155 -10.45 1.21 4.10
CA SER A 155 -11.90 0.97 4.00
C SER A 155 -12.25 -0.29 3.19
N SER A 156 -11.54 -1.39 3.45
CA SER A 156 -11.72 -2.70 2.82
C SER A 156 -11.68 -2.66 1.29
N GLY A 157 -10.78 -1.84 0.74
CA GLY A 157 -10.53 -1.71 -0.69
C GLY A 157 -11.63 -0.97 -1.44
N ARG A 158 -12.37 -0.06 -0.81
CA ARG A 158 -13.41 0.72 -1.49
C ARG A 158 -12.83 1.47 -2.69
N ILE A 159 -13.49 1.35 -3.84
CA ILE A 159 -13.05 1.94 -5.12
C ILE A 159 -13.87 3.21 -5.38
N TYR A 160 -13.20 4.24 -5.89
CA TYR A 160 -13.77 5.52 -6.29
C TYR A 160 -13.23 5.91 -7.66
N ASN A 161 -14.07 6.48 -8.51
CA ASN A 161 -13.54 7.34 -9.58
C ASN A 161 -13.07 8.69 -9.00
N GLU A 162 -12.41 9.51 -9.81
CA GLU A 162 -11.88 10.81 -9.39
C GLU A 162 -12.94 11.71 -8.70
N LYS A 163 -14.11 11.85 -9.31
CA LYS A 163 -15.18 12.71 -8.78
C LYS A 163 -15.70 12.20 -7.45
N GLU A 164 -15.90 10.89 -7.32
CA GLU A 164 -16.31 10.25 -6.06
C GLU A 164 -15.24 10.40 -4.98
N CYS A 165 -13.96 10.27 -5.33
CA CYS A 165 -12.85 10.43 -4.41
C CYS A 165 -12.79 11.85 -3.85
N ILE A 166 -12.92 12.88 -4.70
CA ILE A 166 -12.94 14.28 -4.26
C ILE A 166 -14.11 14.54 -3.30
N ILE A 167 -15.32 14.07 -3.65
CA ILE A 167 -16.50 14.22 -2.79
C ILE A 167 -16.25 13.55 -1.43
N HIS A 168 -15.72 12.32 -1.44
CA HIS A 168 -15.44 11.57 -0.23
C HIS A 168 -14.41 12.27 0.68
N LEU A 169 -13.32 12.77 0.10
CA LEU A 169 -12.29 13.50 0.84
C LEU A 169 -12.82 14.82 1.42
N ALA A 170 -13.68 15.53 0.70
CA ALA A 170 -14.32 16.75 1.19
C ALA A 170 -15.22 16.48 2.41
N GLU A 171 -15.97 15.37 2.40
CA GLU A 171 -16.83 14.96 3.52
C GLU A 171 -16.05 14.62 4.80
N LEU A 172 -14.81 14.14 4.67
CA LEU A 172 -13.98 13.76 5.81
C LEU A 172 -13.20 14.93 6.43
N GLY A 173 -12.87 15.92 5.61
CA GLY A 173 -11.98 17.01 6.02
C GLY A 173 -12.65 18.31 6.42
N ASP A 174 -13.98 18.37 6.48
CA ASP A 174 -14.73 19.62 6.70
C ASP A 174 -14.32 20.73 5.69
N PHE A 175 -13.89 20.33 4.49
CA PHE A 175 -13.45 21.25 3.44
C PHE A 175 -14.66 21.78 2.66
N SER A 176 -14.66 23.08 2.34
CA SER A 176 -15.73 23.72 1.55
C SER A 176 -15.91 23.01 0.20
N ARG A 177 -17.16 22.74 -0.19
CA ARG A 177 -17.53 22.03 -1.43
C ARG A 177 -17.49 22.89 -2.69
N ASP A 178 -16.85 24.05 -2.63
CA ASP A 178 -16.79 24.99 -3.75
C ASP A 178 -15.46 24.85 -4.49
N VAL A 179 -15.48 24.11 -5.61
CA VAL A 179 -14.52 24.22 -6.72
C VAL A 179 -15.32 24.45 -8.00
#